data_AF-A0A938K1U1-F1
#
_entry.id   AF-A0A938K1U1-F1
#
_cell.length_a   1.000
_cell.length_b   1.000
_cell.length_c   1.000
_cell.angle_alpha   90.00
_cell.angle_beta   90.00
_cell.angle_gamma   90.00
#
_symmetry.space_group_name_H-M   'P 1'
#
loop_
_entity.id
_entity.type
_entity.pdbx_description
1 polymer ?
#
loop_
_entity_poly.entity_id
_entity_poly.type
_entity_poly.pdbx_seq_one_letter_code
_entity_poly.pdbx_strand_id
1 'polypeptide(L)'
;MRANASFREAFTTAANSLRGSKLRSFLTLLGIILATATLISVMSLIEGMNRYIAENVSNMGADGFRVRRMVMIGHWDPKKFLVAQRRNPELTREEFEFLKSRATLVRELGMEAGRDARLHYRSEVMEGVRLNGVTPNMAVIRNIQPVSGRYITDIENQRRLPVAFLGHDVKQRFFPSVEAVGKTILIEGRPFQVVGVSKELGSVFGNSQDGFVQIPIETYFKMFGSRMGIGYAALARDRLHLERAKDEVRMLLRAWRHLGPNEDDTFGIVASESLVDAWDRMTGAIAMTAIAVVSVFMVVGGIVIMNIMLAVVSERTHEIGVRKAVGARRSDIRRQFLVESSMLAASGGLAGVLLAWLSAVAIRNFTPVPMSLPWSALVMGVGLSAIVGLFFGIYPSTRAARLDPIEALRVER
;
A
#
# COMPACT_ATOMS: atom_id res chain seq x y z
N MET A 1 -43.25 21.74 10.57
CA MET A 1 -43.12 22.42 9.25
C MET A 1 -42.08 23.55 9.17
N ARG A 2 -41.70 24.25 10.27
CA ARG A 2 -40.71 25.36 10.22
C ARG A 2 -39.25 24.97 9.87
N ALA A 3 -38.83 23.73 10.09
CA ALA A 3 -37.45 23.30 9.81
C ALA A 3 -37.14 23.12 8.31
N ASN A 4 -38.10 22.65 7.51
CA ASN A 4 -37.90 22.43 6.07
C ASN A 4 -37.86 23.74 5.28
N ALA A 5 -38.58 24.78 5.72
CA ALA A 5 -38.50 26.11 5.12
C ALA A 5 -37.11 26.74 5.32
N SER A 6 -36.51 26.56 6.51
CA SER A 6 -35.17 27.07 6.83
C SER A 6 -34.06 26.41 6.00
N PHE A 7 -34.12 25.11 5.73
CA PHE A 7 -33.11 24.42 4.90
C PHE A 7 -33.20 24.81 3.43
N ARG A 8 -34.42 24.94 2.90
CA ARG A 8 -34.64 25.33 1.49
C ARG A 8 -34.23 26.78 1.25
N GLU A 9 -34.58 27.67 2.18
CA GLU A 9 -34.13 29.07 2.15
C GLU A 9 -32.61 29.20 2.31
N ALA A 10 -31.99 28.44 3.21
CA ALA A 10 -30.53 28.42 3.36
C ALA A 10 -29.84 27.96 2.08
N PHE A 11 -30.37 26.93 1.40
CA PHE A 11 -29.84 26.45 0.13
C PHE A 11 -29.99 27.48 -0.99
N THR A 12 -31.16 28.12 -1.14
CA THR A 12 -31.36 29.18 -2.15
C THR A 12 -30.53 30.43 -1.83
N THR A 13 -30.33 30.75 -0.56
CA THR A 13 -29.50 31.89 -0.14
C THR A 13 -28.02 31.62 -0.40
N ALA A 14 -27.53 30.41 -0.10
CA ALA A 14 -26.18 29.99 -0.46
C ALA A 14 -25.98 30.02 -1.98
N ALA A 15 -26.94 29.51 -2.77
CA ALA A 15 -26.89 29.54 -4.23
C ALA A 15 -26.89 30.96 -4.82
N ASN A 16 -27.63 31.90 -4.20
CA ASN A 16 -27.66 33.30 -4.63
C ASN A 16 -26.39 34.06 -4.19
N SER A 17 -25.82 33.77 -3.01
CA SER A 17 -24.51 34.27 -2.58
C SER A 17 -23.39 33.86 -3.55
N LEU A 18 -23.44 32.61 -4.06
CA LEU A 18 -22.50 32.09 -5.06
C LEU A 18 -22.57 32.85 -6.40
N ARG A 19 -23.75 33.36 -6.77
CA ARG A 19 -23.96 34.11 -8.02
C ARG A 19 -23.57 35.59 -7.94
N GLY A 20 -23.68 36.22 -6.76
CA GLY A 20 -23.39 37.65 -6.58
C GLY A 20 -21.91 38.03 -6.65
N SER A 21 -20.99 37.12 -6.26
CA SER A 21 -19.55 37.33 -6.38
C SER A 21 -18.81 36.06 -6.81
N LYS A 22 -18.85 35.76 -8.11
CA LYS A 22 -18.28 34.54 -8.72
C LYS A 22 -16.83 34.28 -8.32
N LEU A 23 -15.99 35.32 -8.30
CA LEU A 23 -14.56 35.20 -7.95
C LEU A 23 -14.36 34.83 -6.47
N ARG A 24 -15.10 35.50 -5.57
CA ARG A 24 -15.04 35.30 -4.11
C ARG A 24 -15.54 33.91 -3.70
N SER A 25 -16.62 33.48 -4.35
CA SER A 25 -17.24 32.16 -4.18
C SER A 25 -16.38 31.03 -4.74
N PHE A 26 -15.70 31.28 -5.86
CA PHE A 26 -14.76 30.31 -6.42
C PHE A 26 -13.52 30.16 -5.51
N LEU A 27 -12.93 31.27 -5.06
CA LEU A 27 -11.74 31.26 -4.19
C LEU A 27 -11.99 30.65 -2.80
N THR A 28 -13.21 30.79 -2.24
CA THR A 28 -13.61 30.12 -0.98
C THR A 28 -13.67 28.62 -1.12
N LEU A 29 -14.34 28.17 -2.16
CA LEU A 29 -14.55 26.75 -2.38
C LEU A 29 -13.24 26.08 -2.80
N LEU A 30 -12.35 26.77 -3.53
CA LEU A 30 -11.11 26.20 -4.04
C LEU A 30 -10.24 25.58 -2.94
N GLY A 31 -10.08 26.24 -1.79
CA GLY A 31 -9.28 25.71 -0.68
C GLY A 31 -9.83 24.39 -0.13
N ILE A 32 -11.14 24.32 0.10
CA ILE A 32 -11.83 23.11 0.61
C ILE A 32 -11.85 22.02 -0.45
N ILE A 33 -12.11 22.39 -1.71
CA ILE A 33 -12.11 21.49 -2.85
C ILE A 33 -10.75 20.81 -2.97
N LEU A 34 -9.65 21.58 -2.99
CA LEU A 34 -8.31 21.02 -3.11
C LEU A 34 -7.92 20.18 -1.89
N ALA A 35 -8.27 20.64 -0.67
CA ALA A 35 -8.01 19.88 0.56
C ALA A 35 -8.72 18.52 0.55
N THR A 36 -10.02 18.51 0.27
CA THR A 36 -10.83 17.29 0.22
C THR A 36 -10.43 16.39 -0.95
N ALA A 37 -10.15 16.97 -2.13
CA ALA A 37 -9.72 16.21 -3.28
C ALA A 37 -8.37 15.51 -3.04
N THR A 38 -7.41 16.23 -2.43
CA THR A 38 -6.09 15.67 -2.09
C THR A 38 -6.21 14.56 -1.05
N LEU A 39 -7.00 14.76 0.00
CA LEU A 39 -7.23 13.74 1.04
C LEU A 39 -7.81 12.46 0.44
N ILE A 40 -8.86 12.58 -0.36
CA ILE A 40 -9.54 11.43 -0.97
C ILE A 40 -8.62 10.75 -1.97
N SER A 41 -7.84 11.50 -2.76
CA SER A 41 -6.90 10.93 -3.73
C SER A 41 -5.83 10.11 -3.04
N VAL A 42 -5.22 10.62 -1.96
CA VAL A 42 -4.21 9.87 -1.18
C VAL A 42 -4.81 8.64 -0.54
N MET A 43 -5.98 8.75 0.10
CA MET A 43 -6.65 7.60 0.72
C MET A 43 -7.06 6.54 -0.32
N SER A 44 -7.48 6.96 -1.51
CA SER A 44 -7.86 6.06 -2.60
C SER A 44 -6.67 5.32 -3.18
N LEU A 45 -5.51 5.99 -3.25
CA LEU A 45 -4.26 5.36 -3.62
C LEU A 45 -3.82 4.32 -2.59
N ILE A 46 -3.87 4.67 -1.30
CA ILE A 46 -3.51 3.74 -0.21
C ILE A 46 -4.42 2.51 -0.24
N GLU A 47 -5.74 2.70 -0.29
CA GLU A 47 -6.70 1.59 -0.33
C GLU A 47 -6.49 0.68 -1.55
N GLY A 48 -6.34 1.27 -2.74
CA GLY A 48 -6.14 0.47 -3.94
C GLY A 48 -4.80 -0.28 -3.92
N MET A 49 -3.77 0.31 -3.32
CA MET A 49 -2.50 -0.38 -3.12
C MET A 49 -2.55 -1.45 -2.02
N ASN A 50 -3.34 -1.24 -0.95
CA ASN A 50 -3.59 -2.26 0.06
C ASN A 50 -4.22 -3.50 -0.56
N ARG A 51 -5.20 -3.33 -1.46
CA ARG A 51 -5.80 -4.45 -2.21
C ARG A 51 -4.79 -5.13 -3.13
N TYR A 52 -4.02 -4.35 -3.87
CA TYR A 52 -2.96 -4.87 -4.74
C TYR A 52 -1.95 -5.72 -3.96
N ILE A 53 -1.52 -5.26 -2.79
CA ILE A 53 -0.58 -6.01 -1.95
C ILE A 53 -1.25 -7.23 -1.32
N ALA A 54 -2.49 -7.13 -0.86
CA ALA A 54 -3.22 -8.28 -0.32
C ALA A 54 -3.35 -9.40 -1.36
N GLU A 55 -3.69 -9.06 -2.61
CA GLU A 55 -3.77 -10.02 -3.72
C GLU A 55 -2.41 -10.65 -4.05
N ASN A 56 -1.35 -9.83 -4.17
CA ASN A 56 -0.01 -10.33 -4.50
C ASN A 56 0.62 -11.14 -3.35
N VAL A 57 0.37 -10.77 -2.09
CA VAL A 57 0.84 -11.51 -0.91
C VAL A 57 0.06 -12.83 -0.77
N SER A 58 -1.23 -12.86 -1.08
CA SER A 58 -2.00 -14.12 -1.12
C SER A 58 -1.40 -15.14 -2.11
N ASN A 59 -0.80 -14.67 -3.20
CA ASN A 59 -0.13 -15.53 -4.18
C ASN A 59 1.24 -16.06 -3.72
N MET A 60 1.87 -15.46 -2.70
CA MET A 60 3.18 -15.88 -2.18
C MET A 60 3.14 -17.13 -1.29
N GLY A 61 1.95 -17.70 -1.06
CA GLY A 61 1.73 -18.80 -0.11
C GLY A 61 1.54 -18.25 1.29
N ALA A 62 0.29 -18.23 1.77
CA ALA A 62 -0.09 -17.60 3.05
C ALA A 62 0.55 -18.26 4.28
N ASP A 63 0.99 -19.52 4.17
CA ASP A 63 1.49 -20.32 5.29
C ASP A 63 3.03 -20.50 5.28
N GLY A 64 3.71 -19.83 4.35
CA GLY A 64 5.16 -19.95 4.15
C GLY A 64 5.96 -18.80 4.77
N PHE A 65 7.15 -19.11 5.25
CA PHE A 65 8.15 -18.11 5.66
C PHE A 65 9.55 -18.47 5.15
N ARG A 66 10.40 -17.47 5.03
CA ARG A 66 11.79 -17.61 4.57
C ARG A 66 12.76 -17.17 5.65
N VAL A 67 13.81 -17.93 5.85
CA VAL A 67 14.95 -17.53 6.66
C VAL A 67 16.04 -17.04 5.72
N ARG A 68 16.50 -15.81 5.95
CA ARG A 68 17.59 -15.19 5.21
C ARG A 68 18.64 -14.69 6.19
N ARG A 69 19.91 -14.66 5.74
CA ARG A 69 21.03 -14.07 6.50
C ARG A 69 20.72 -12.64 6.98
N MET A 70 20.02 -11.89 6.14
CA MET A 70 19.57 -10.54 6.39
C MET A 70 18.20 -10.33 5.79
N VAL A 71 17.35 -9.60 6.51
CA VAL A 71 16.03 -9.20 6.06
C VAL A 71 15.99 -7.69 6.04
N MET A 72 15.77 -7.13 4.85
CA MET A 72 15.55 -5.70 4.66
C MET A 72 14.06 -5.43 4.56
N ILE A 73 13.33 -5.67 5.66
CA ILE A 73 11.90 -5.35 5.76
C ILE A 73 11.75 -4.47 7.01
N GLY A 74 11.29 -3.22 6.81
CA GLY A 74 11.08 -2.24 7.88
C GLY A 74 12.06 -1.06 7.87
N HIS A 75 12.44 -0.57 9.05
CA HIS A 75 13.28 0.62 9.22
C HIS A 75 14.66 0.43 8.58
N TRP A 76 14.87 1.09 7.44
CA TRP A 76 16.18 1.14 6.78
C TRP A 76 17.18 1.87 7.67
N ASP A 77 18.00 1.12 8.39
CA ASP A 77 19.17 1.64 9.10
C ASP A 77 20.44 1.20 8.35
N PRO A 78 21.08 2.10 7.58
CA PRO A 78 22.28 1.79 6.81
C PRO A 78 23.41 1.25 7.69
N LYS A 79 23.50 1.70 8.95
CA LYS A 79 24.56 1.27 9.87
C LYS A 79 24.31 -0.16 10.35
N LYS A 80 23.08 -0.50 10.74
CA LYS A 80 22.72 -1.88 11.11
C LYS A 80 22.88 -2.83 9.93
N PHE A 81 22.54 -2.40 8.72
CA PHE A 81 22.76 -3.21 7.51
C PHE A 81 24.25 -3.53 7.28
N LEU A 82 25.13 -2.52 7.35
CA LEU A 82 26.57 -2.71 7.17
C LEU A 82 27.21 -3.55 8.28
N VAL A 83 26.69 -3.46 9.50
CA VAL A 83 27.12 -4.30 10.63
C VAL A 83 26.63 -5.73 10.44
N ALA A 84 25.37 -5.94 10.09
CA ALA A 84 24.80 -7.26 9.80
C ALA A 84 25.53 -7.95 8.64
N GLN A 85 25.87 -7.22 7.57
CA GLN A 85 26.62 -7.75 6.44
C GLN A 85 28.06 -8.19 6.83
N ARG A 86 28.66 -7.55 7.83
CA ARG A 86 30.00 -7.94 8.34
C ARG A 86 29.96 -9.01 9.42
N ARG A 87 28.95 -8.99 10.31
CA ARG A 87 28.90 -9.83 11.52
C ARG A 87 28.01 -11.07 11.40
N ASN A 88 26.94 -11.04 10.61
CA ASN A 88 26.02 -12.18 10.55
C ASN A 88 26.68 -13.34 9.78
N PRO A 89 26.80 -14.54 10.36
CA PRO A 89 27.29 -15.70 9.63
C PRO A 89 26.33 -16.08 8.50
N GLU A 90 26.88 -16.65 7.42
CA GLU A 90 26.09 -17.25 6.35
C GLU A 90 25.26 -18.41 6.89
N LEU A 91 24.10 -18.63 6.28
CA LEU A 91 23.27 -19.82 6.55
C LEU A 91 24.00 -21.05 5.98
N THR A 92 24.04 -22.15 6.73
CA THR A 92 24.80 -23.35 6.33
C THR A 92 23.94 -24.60 6.13
N ARG A 93 24.49 -25.61 5.44
CA ARG A 93 23.77 -26.88 5.24
C ARG A 93 23.57 -27.63 6.57
N GLU A 94 24.51 -27.51 7.49
CA GLU A 94 24.45 -28.15 8.80
C GLU A 94 23.34 -27.55 9.66
N GLU A 95 23.19 -26.22 9.62
CA GLU A 95 22.06 -25.50 10.23
C GLU A 95 20.72 -25.99 9.68
N PHE A 96 20.63 -26.17 8.35
CA PHE A 96 19.43 -26.67 7.69
C PHE A 96 19.06 -28.08 8.16
N GLU A 97 20.02 -29.02 8.19
CA GLU A 97 19.76 -30.40 8.65
C GLU A 97 19.40 -30.45 10.14
N PHE A 98 20.02 -29.59 10.96
CA PHE A 98 19.63 -29.43 12.36
C PHE A 98 18.17 -29.00 12.48
N LEU A 99 17.76 -27.95 11.76
CA LEU A 99 16.38 -27.48 11.74
C LEU A 99 15.42 -28.59 11.26
N LYS A 100 15.77 -29.28 10.17
CA LYS A 100 14.96 -30.36 9.61
C LYS A 100 14.73 -31.50 10.59
N SER A 101 15.70 -31.80 11.45
CA SER A 101 15.62 -32.88 12.45
C SER A 101 14.88 -32.50 13.74
N ARG A 102 14.72 -31.20 14.03
CA ARG A 102 14.18 -30.69 15.31
C ARG A 102 12.89 -29.90 15.20
N ALA A 103 12.64 -29.23 14.07
CA ALA A 103 11.44 -28.44 13.89
C ALA A 103 10.22 -29.35 13.75
N THR A 104 9.26 -29.18 14.67
CA THR A 104 8.05 -30.00 14.70
C THR A 104 6.86 -29.28 14.07
N LEU A 105 6.80 -27.95 14.17
CA LEU A 105 5.68 -27.14 13.69
C LEU A 105 5.78 -26.76 12.20
N VAL A 106 6.92 -27.09 11.58
CA VAL A 106 7.16 -26.93 10.14
C VAL A 106 6.77 -28.22 9.42
N ARG A 107 5.88 -28.12 8.43
CA ARG A 107 5.46 -29.24 7.57
C ARG A 107 6.51 -29.57 6.52
N GLU A 108 7.03 -28.54 5.86
CA GLU A 108 8.02 -28.66 4.81
C GLU A 108 9.15 -27.67 5.04
N LEU A 109 10.39 -28.13 4.94
CA LEU A 109 11.58 -27.28 5.03
C LEU A 109 12.46 -27.52 3.81
N GLY A 110 12.75 -26.45 3.09
CA GLY A 110 13.51 -26.46 1.84
C GLY A 110 14.67 -25.47 1.89
N MET A 111 15.74 -25.82 1.22
CA MET A 111 16.91 -24.97 1.03
C MET A 111 16.88 -24.35 -0.38
N GLU A 112 17.31 -23.10 -0.47
CA GLU A 112 17.51 -22.39 -1.72
C GLU A 112 18.83 -21.61 -1.72
N ALA A 113 19.43 -21.46 -2.89
CA ALA A 113 20.55 -20.56 -3.10
C ALA A 113 20.40 -19.90 -4.47
N GLY A 114 20.63 -18.59 -4.55
CA GLY A 114 20.31 -17.82 -5.74
C GLY A 114 21.45 -16.91 -6.18
N ARG A 115 21.56 -16.73 -7.49
CA ARG A 115 22.43 -15.73 -8.13
C ARG A 115 21.86 -15.36 -9.48
N ASP A 116 22.33 -14.26 -10.04
CA ASP A 116 22.07 -13.97 -11.45
C ASP A 116 23.03 -14.79 -12.32
N ALA A 117 22.50 -15.26 -13.45
CA ALA A 117 23.22 -16.09 -14.39
C ALA A 117 22.91 -15.70 -15.83
N ARG A 118 23.85 -15.99 -16.71
CA ARG A 118 23.67 -15.89 -18.16
C ARG A 118 23.11 -17.22 -18.71
N LEU A 119 22.02 -17.11 -19.45
CA LEU A 119 21.41 -18.24 -20.16
C LEU A 119 21.64 -18.08 -21.67
N HIS A 120 21.93 -19.20 -22.34
CA HIS A 120 22.03 -19.26 -23.79
C HIS A 120 21.19 -20.39 -24.36
N TYR A 121 20.54 -20.12 -25.48
CA TYR A 121 19.89 -21.14 -26.30
C TYR A 121 20.07 -20.78 -27.77
N ARG A 122 20.84 -21.60 -28.50
CA ARG A 122 21.20 -21.34 -29.91
C ARG A 122 21.86 -19.94 -30.05
N SER A 123 21.26 -19.04 -30.83
CA SER A 123 21.72 -17.66 -31.02
C SER A 123 21.19 -16.68 -29.97
N GLU A 124 20.23 -17.09 -29.14
CA GLU A 124 19.59 -16.22 -28.14
C GLU A 124 20.34 -16.24 -26.82
N VAL A 125 20.46 -15.06 -26.22
CA VAL A 125 21.15 -14.85 -24.93
C VAL A 125 20.26 -14.04 -24.00
N MET A 126 20.16 -14.48 -22.75
CA MET A 126 19.55 -13.72 -21.67
C MET A 126 20.58 -13.51 -20.56
N GLU A 127 20.85 -12.26 -20.25
CA GLU A 127 21.70 -11.88 -19.11
C GLU A 127 20.84 -11.52 -17.90
N GLY A 128 21.41 -11.65 -16.70
CA GLY A 128 20.74 -11.24 -15.47
C GLY A 128 19.52 -12.10 -15.10
N VAL A 129 19.46 -13.35 -15.56
CA VAL A 129 18.34 -14.24 -15.22
C VAL A 129 18.55 -14.82 -13.84
N ARG A 130 17.49 -14.82 -13.01
CA ARG A 130 17.57 -15.32 -11.64
C ARG A 130 17.69 -16.85 -11.64
N LEU A 131 18.89 -17.36 -11.38
CA LEU A 131 19.19 -18.77 -11.21
C LEU A 131 19.06 -19.16 -9.73
N ASN A 132 18.18 -20.10 -9.44
CA ASN A 132 17.99 -20.63 -8.09
C ASN A 132 18.32 -22.13 -8.05
N GLY A 133 19.27 -22.52 -7.21
CA GLY A 133 19.36 -23.88 -6.71
C GLY A 133 18.26 -24.10 -5.68
N VAL A 134 17.44 -25.14 -5.84
CA VAL A 134 16.30 -25.41 -4.96
C VAL A 134 16.19 -26.89 -4.59
N THR A 135 15.64 -27.14 -3.41
CA THR A 135 15.22 -28.46 -2.97
C THR A 135 13.92 -28.89 -3.68
N PRO A 136 13.68 -30.19 -3.89
CA PRO A 136 12.49 -30.69 -4.62
C PRO A 136 11.15 -30.25 -4.01
N ASN A 137 11.07 -30.20 -2.68
CA ASN A 137 9.87 -29.75 -1.97
C ASN A 137 9.59 -28.24 -2.09
N MET A 138 10.47 -27.46 -2.73
CA MET A 138 10.26 -26.03 -2.97
C MET A 138 9.00 -25.74 -3.78
N ALA A 139 8.58 -26.65 -4.67
CA ALA A 139 7.31 -26.50 -5.38
C ALA A 139 6.10 -26.49 -4.44
N VAL A 140 6.13 -27.30 -3.37
CA VAL A 140 5.07 -27.33 -2.35
C VAL A 140 5.13 -26.07 -1.49
N ILE A 141 6.33 -25.67 -1.05
CA ILE A 141 6.53 -24.50 -0.18
C ILE A 141 6.10 -23.20 -0.88
N ARG A 142 6.36 -23.08 -2.18
CA ARG A 142 6.06 -21.87 -2.98
C ARG A 142 4.80 -22.00 -3.84
N ASN A 143 4.05 -23.09 -3.71
CA ASN A 143 2.88 -23.38 -4.54
C ASN A 143 3.15 -23.21 -6.06
N ILE A 144 4.31 -23.69 -6.53
CA ILE A 144 4.70 -23.61 -7.94
C ILE A 144 4.00 -24.73 -8.70
N GLN A 145 3.19 -24.37 -9.69
CA GLN A 145 2.48 -25.32 -10.53
C GLN A 145 3.13 -25.40 -11.92
N PRO A 146 3.57 -26.58 -12.37
CA PRO A 146 4.07 -26.75 -13.73
C PRO A 146 2.92 -26.68 -14.74
N VAL A 147 3.07 -25.86 -15.77
CA VAL A 147 2.12 -25.81 -16.91
C VAL A 147 2.43 -26.89 -17.95
N SER A 148 3.69 -27.28 -18.05
CA SER A 148 4.18 -28.33 -18.95
C SER A 148 5.35 -29.05 -18.28
N GLY A 149 5.45 -30.36 -18.54
CA GLY A 149 6.45 -31.23 -17.94
C GLY A 149 6.20 -31.47 -16.45
N ARG A 150 7.26 -31.44 -15.65
CA ARG A 150 7.22 -31.68 -14.21
C ARG A 150 8.23 -30.82 -13.45
N TYR A 151 8.09 -30.79 -12.13
CA TYR A 151 9.10 -30.19 -11.27
C TYR A 151 10.30 -31.12 -11.04
N ILE A 152 11.33 -30.59 -10.39
CA ILE A 152 12.57 -31.28 -10.03
C ILE A 152 12.26 -32.37 -8.99
N THR A 153 12.80 -33.57 -9.19
CA THR A 153 12.60 -34.73 -8.30
C THR A 153 13.75 -34.92 -7.30
N ASP A 154 13.50 -35.68 -6.24
CA ASP A 154 14.53 -36.04 -5.24
C ASP A 154 15.70 -36.80 -5.85
N ILE A 155 15.45 -37.72 -6.78
CA ILE A 155 16.49 -38.51 -7.44
C ILE A 155 17.42 -37.59 -8.26
N GLU A 156 16.86 -36.63 -8.98
CA GLU A 156 17.64 -35.65 -9.76
C GLU A 156 18.49 -34.76 -8.86
N ASN A 157 17.95 -34.35 -7.71
CA ASN A 157 18.70 -33.58 -6.73
C ASN A 157 19.83 -34.39 -6.11
N GLN A 158 19.55 -35.60 -5.61
CA GLN A 158 20.57 -36.46 -5.00
C GLN A 158 21.68 -36.84 -5.98
N ARG A 159 21.34 -37.11 -7.24
CA ARG A 159 22.31 -37.46 -8.29
C ARG A 159 22.97 -36.27 -8.98
N ARG A 160 22.62 -35.03 -8.59
CA ARG A 160 23.16 -33.80 -9.19
C ARG A 160 22.99 -33.73 -10.70
N LEU A 161 21.81 -34.16 -11.17
CA LEU A 161 21.52 -34.18 -12.59
C LEU A 161 21.41 -32.75 -13.15
N PRO A 162 21.90 -32.50 -14.38
CA PRO A 162 21.83 -31.19 -15.01
C PRO A 162 20.44 -30.97 -15.62
N VAL A 163 19.44 -30.79 -14.76
CA VAL A 163 18.05 -30.50 -15.15
C VAL A 163 17.64 -29.09 -14.75
N ALA A 164 16.79 -28.46 -15.55
CA ALA A 164 16.30 -27.11 -15.32
C ALA A 164 14.78 -27.02 -15.41
N PHE A 165 14.19 -26.23 -14.52
CA PHE A 165 12.80 -25.83 -14.52
C PHE A 165 12.72 -24.33 -14.85
N LEU A 166 11.93 -23.96 -15.87
CA LEU A 166 11.92 -22.59 -16.42
C LEU A 166 10.73 -21.79 -15.92
N GLY A 167 10.95 -20.50 -15.65
CA GLY A 167 9.87 -19.52 -15.55
C GLY A 167 9.27 -19.18 -16.93
N HIS A 168 8.08 -18.56 -16.93
CA HIS A 168 7.32 -18.32 -18.15
C HIS A 168 8.08 -17.42 -19.16
N ASP A 169 8.72 -16.35 -18.70
CA ASP A 169 9.45 -15.40 -19.56
C ASP A 169 10.64 -16.07 -20.28
N VAL A 170 11.37 -16.92 -19.55
CA VAL A 170 12.50 -17.67 -20.12
C VAL A 170 12.00 -18.63 -21.19
N LYS A 171 10.86 -19.30 -20.95
CA LYS A 171 10.22 -20.14 -21.95
C LYS A 171 9.80 -19.31 -23.16
N GLN A 172 9.14 -18.16 -22.96
CA GLN A 172 8.61 -17.35 -24.06
C GLN A 172 9.74 -16.81 -24.95
N ARG A 173 10.87 -16.44 -24.36
CA ARG A 173 12.02 -15.91 -25.10
C ARG A 173 12.80 -16.97 -25.86
N PHE A 174 13.09 -18.12 -25.26
CA PHE A 174 13.86 -19.18 -25.93
C PHE A 174 13.02 -20.15 -26.75
N PHE A 175 11.74 -20.30 -26.42
CA PHE A 175 10.82 -21.26 -27.02
C PHE A 175 9.44 -20.62 -27.29
N PRO A 176 9.36 -19.57 -28.14
CA PRO A 176 8.10 -18.85 -28.38
C PRO A 176 7.01 -19.77 -28.96
N SER A 177 7.38 -20.61 -29.94
CA SER A 177 6.44 -21.45 -30.70
C SER A 177 6.71 -22.96 -30.60
N VAL A 178 7.62 -23.38 -29.72
CA VAL A 178 8.04 -24.79 -29.59
C VAL A 178 7.93 -25.22 -28.13
N GLU A 179 7.75 -26.52 -27.91
CA GLU A 179 7.78 -27.10 -26.57
C GLU A 179 9.22 -27.05 -25.99
N ALA A 180 9.33 -26.51 -24.77
CA ALA A 180 10.62 -26.36 -24.09
C ALA A 180 11.09 -27.66 -23.43
N VAL A 181 10.16 -28.52 -23.00
CA VAL A 181 10.47 -29.76 -22.27
C VAL A 181 11.29 -30.71 -23.16
N GLY A 182 12.34 -31.29 -22.58
CA GLY A 182 13.28 -32.17 -23.26
C GLY A 182 14.37 -31.45 -24.06
N LYS A 183 14.29 -30.13 -24.24
CA LYS A 183 15.35 -29.34 -24.88
C LYS A 183 16.48 -29.03 -23.90
N THR A 184 17.65 -28.70 -24.44
CA THR A 184 18.83 -28.33 -23.65
C THR A 184 19.10 -26.84 -23.77
N ILE A 185 19.25 -26.17 -22.63
CA ILE A 185 19.72 -24.78 -22.53
C ILE A 185 21.10 -24.76 -21.88
N LEU A 186 21.88 -23.71 -22.15
CA LEU A 186 23.16 -23.50 -21.48
C LEU A 186 22.98 -22.50 -20.34
N ILE A 187 23.40 -22.89 -19.14
CA ILE A 187 23.43 -22.04 -17.94
C ILE A 187 24.90 -21.85 -17.58
N GLU A 188 25.43 -20.63 -17.63
CA GLU A 188 26.87 -20.36 -17.40
C GLU A 188 27.77 -21.29 -18.25
N GLY A 189 27.38 -21.51 -19.51
CA GLY A 189 28.09 -22.38 -20.46
C GLY A 189 27.92 -23.88 -20.26
N ARG A 190 27.14 -24.35 -19.29
CA ARG A 190 26.91 -25.78 -19.03
C ARG A 190 25.53 -26.23 -19.53
N PRO A 191 25.41 -27.43 -20.14
CA PRO A 191 24.12 -27.91 -20.65
C PRO A 191 23.20 -28.40 -19.54
N PHE A 192 21.94 -27.96 -19.59
CA PHE A 192 20.85 -28.38 -18.73
C PHE A 192 19.62 -28.79 -19.55
N GLN A 193 19.07 -29.97 -19.25
CA GLN A 193 17.84 -30.43 -19.87
C GLN A 193 16.63 -29.81 -19.19
N VAL A 194 15.72 -29.22 -19.96
CA VAL A 194 14.49 -28.63 -19.45
C VAL A 194 13.50 -29.74 -19.11
N VAL A 195 13.08 -29.83 -17.85
CA VAL A 195 12.13 -30.85 -17.36
C VAL A 195 10.71 -30.33 -17.16
N GLY A 196 10.55 -29.01 -17.07
CA GLY A 196 9.24 -28.38 -16.93
C GLY A 196 9.28 -26.86 -17.00
N VAL A 197 8.10 -26.28 -17.09
CA VAL A 197 7.87 -24.83 -17.18
C VAL A 197 6.82 -24.43 -16.16
N SER A 198 7.06 -23.33 -15.45
CA SER A 198 6.11 -22.74 -14.49
C SER A 198 4.88 -22.18 -15.19
N LYS A 199 3.73 -22.29 -14.53
CA LYS A 199 2.61 -21.39 -14.77
C LYS A 199 3.07 -19.95 -14.51
N GLU A 200 2.53 -19.02 -15.29
CA GLU A 200 2.77 -17.59 -15.14
C GLU A 200 2.43 -17.13 -13.73
N LEU A 201 3.41 -16.53 -13.05
CA LEU A 201 3.28 -15.94 -11.72
C LEU A 201 2.79 -14.48 -11.81
N GLY A 202 3.00 -13.84 -12.96
CA GLY A 202 2.56 -12.48 -13.25
C GLY A 202 3.61 -11.42 -12.87
N SER A 203 3.16 -10.17 -12.83
CA SER A 203 4.03 -9.01 -12.55
C SER A 203 3.64 -8.30 -11.27
N VAL A 204 4.65 -7.92 -10.48
CA VAL A 204 4.50 -7.15 -9.24
C VAL A 204 5.20 -5.80 -9.42
N PHE A 205 4.47 -4.69 -9.28
CA PHE A 205 4.94 -3.33 -9.58
C PHE A 205 5.54 -3.18 -10.99
N GLY A 206 4.96 -3.86 -11.98
CA GLY A 206 5.47 -3.87 -13.36
C GLY A 206 6.74 -4.71 -13.57
N ASN A 207 7.27 -5.34 -12.52
CA ASN A 207 8.39 -6.27 -12.62
C ASN A 207 7.87 -7.71 -12.71
N SER A 208 8.19 -8.39 -13.80
CA SER A 208 7.85 -9.79 -13.99
C SER A 208 8.49 -10.66 -12.89
N GLN A 209 7.72 -11.59 -12.34
CA GLN A 209 8.22 -12.63 -11.44
C GLN A 209 8.59 -13.92 -12.19
N ASP A 210 8.45 -13.93 -13.52
CA ASP A 210 8.59 -15.12 -14.36
C ASP A 210 9.99 -15.28 -15.01
N GLY A 211 10.88 -14.31 -14.81
CA GLY A 211 12.26 -14.32 -15.31
C GLY A 211 13.23 -15.16 -14.47
N PHE A 212 12.89 -16.42 -14.17
CA PHE A 212 13.74 -17.30 -13.34
C PHE A 212 14.04 -18.65 -14.00
N VAL A 213 15.09 -19.29 -13.49
CA VAL A 213 15.46 -20.66 -13.80
C VAL A 213 15.80 -21.38 -12.49
N GLN A 214 15.31 -22.60 -12.32
CA GLN A 214 15.53 -23.42 -11.14
C GLN A 214 16.28 -24.70 -11.51
N ILE A 215 17.30 -25.04 -10.72
CA ILE A 215 18.09 -26.27 -10.84
C ILE A 215 18.14 -26.97 -9.47
N PRO A 216 18.48 -28.27 -9.41
CA PRO A 216 18.60 -28.94 -8.12
C PRO A 216 19.68 -28.29 -7.25
N ILE A 217 19.39 -28.11 -5.95
CA ILE A 217 20.29 -27.41 -5.02
C ILE A 217 21.69 -28.04 -4.96
N GLU A 218 21.77 -29.37 -5.04
CA GLU A 218 23.05 -30.09 -5.04
C GLU A 218 23.84 -29.86 -6.34
N THR A 219 23.13 -29.69 -7.47
CA THR A 219 23.75 -29.28 -8.74
C THR A 219 24.28 -27.85 -8.65
N TYR A 220 23.52 -26.94 -8.04
CA TYR A 220 23.96 -25.56 -7.78
C TYR A 220 25.23 -25.52 -6.92
N PHE A 221 25.26 -26.27 -5.81
CA PHE A 221 26.43 -26.33 -4.94
C PHE A 221 27.65 -26.95 -5.61
N LYS A 222 27.47 -27.92 -6.51
CA LYS A 222 28.57 -28.45 -7.35
C LYS A 222 29.14 -27.38 -8.28
N MET A 223 28.33 -26.45 -8.76
CA MET A 223 28.75 -25.40 -9.70
C MET A 223 29.41 -24.22 -9.00
N PHE A 224 28.83 -23.75 -7.89
CA PHE A 224 29.18 -22.46 -7.29
C PHE A 224 29.64 -22.55 -5.83
N GLY A 225 29.61 -23.74 -5.22
CA GLY A 225 29.86 -23.96 -3.81
C GLY A 225 28.64 -23.68 -2.92
N SER A 226 28.73 -24.10 -1.65
CA SER A 226 27.67 -24.01 -0.65
C SER A 226 27.99 -23.04 0.50
N ARG A 227 28.97 -22.14 0.30
CA ARG A 227 29.49 -21.28 1.38
C ARG A 227 28.74 -19.95 1.54
N MET A 228 27.97 -19.52 0.55
CA MET A 228 27.34 -18.21 0.52
C MET A 228 25.96 -18.25 -0.12
N GLY A 229 25.06 -17.37 0.31
CA GLY A 229 23.79 -17.09 -0.37
C GLY A 229 22.72 -18.16 -0.16
N ILE A 230 22.91 -19.05 0.82
CA ILE A 230 21.90 -20.01 1.24
C ILE A 230 20.76 -19.27 1.96
N GLY A 231 19.52 -19.67 1.67
CA GLY A 231 18.33 -19.32 2.41
C GLY A 231 17.51 -20.58 2.68
N TYR A 232 16.67 -20.51 3.71
CA TYR A 232 15.69 -21.57 3.99
C TYR A 232 14.29 -21.06 3.66
N ALA A 233 13.45 -21.95 3.15
CA ALA A 233 12.03 -21.72 3.01
C ALA A 233 11.32 -22.79 3.82
N ALA A 234 10.36 -22.39 4.63
CA ALA A 234 9.61 -23.25 5.52
C ALA A 234 8.12 -23.04 5.27
N LEU A 235 7.35 -24.12 5.38
CA LEU A 235 5.90 -24.09 5.34
C LEU A 235 5.38 -24.56 6.69
N ALA A 236 4.60 -23.73 7.37
CA ALA A 236 3.97 -24.10 8.62
C ALA A 236 2.95 -25.24 8.40
N ARG A 237 2.62 -25.99 9.47
CA ARG A 237 1.57 -27.02 9.41
C ARG A 237 0.21 -26.47 9.02
N ASP A 238 -0.12 -25.31 9.57
CA ASP A 238 -1.30 -24.54 9.25
C ASP A 238 -1.06 -23.05 9.57
N ARG A 239 -2.00 -22.20 9.15
CA ARG A 239 -1.96 -20.76 9.37
C ARG A 239 -1.95 -20.36 10.85
N LEU A 240 -2.60 -21.12 11.72
CA LEU A 240 -2.69 -20.81 13.15
C LEU A 240 -1.35 -21.04 13.86
N HIS A 241 -0.55 -21.98 13.36
CA HIS A 241 0.77 -22.31 13.87
C HIS A 241 1.89 -21.54 13.19
N LEU A 242 1.61 -20.67 12.21
CA LEU A 242 2.65 -19.93 11.48
C LEU A 242 3.58 -19.15 12.42
N GLU A 243 3.02 -18.36 13.34
CA GLU A 243 3.82 -17.59 14.30
C GLU A 243 4.59 -18.50 15.26
N ARG A 244 3.97 -19.57 15.74
CA ARG A 244 4.65 -20.56 16.59
C ARG A 244 5.78 -21.28 15.86
N ALA A 245 5.61 -21.57 14.57
CA ALA A 245 6.64 -22.20 13.73
C ALA A 245 7.80 -21.23 13.43
N LYS A 246 7.51 -19.94 13.24
CA LYS A 246 8.54 -18.90 13.12
C LYS A 246 9.34 -18.80 14.42
N ASP A 247 8.67 -18.77 15.56
CA ASP A 247 9.32 -18.74 16.88
C ASP A 247 10.13 -20.02 17.15
N GLU A 248 9.60 -21.20 16.79
CA GLU A 248 10.34 -22.47 16.90
C GLU A 248 11.64 -22.42 16.07
N VAL A 249 11.55 -22.07 14.78
CA VAL A 249 12.73 -21.97 13.91
C VAL A 249 13.71 -20.90 14.41
N ARG A 250 13.20 -19.76 14.88
CA ARG A 250 14.01 -18.69 15.48
C ARG A 250 14.77 -19.22 16.69
N MET A 251 14.09 -19.88 17.61
CA MET A 251 14.71 -20.42 18.83
C MET A 251 15.73 -21.51 18.52
N LEU A 252 15.44 -22.41 17.58
CA LEU A 252 16.38 -23.45 17.14
C LEU A 252 17.63 -22.84 16.50
N LEU A 253 17.49 -21.83 15.65
CA LEU A 253 18.65 -21.13 15.06
C LEU A 253 19.44 -20.36 16.10
N ARG A 254 18.78 -19.68 17.05
CA ARG A 254 19.45 -19.02 18.17
C ARG A 254 20.23 -20.01 19.02
N ALA A 255 19.65 -21.18 19.31
CA ALA A 255 20.31 -22.24 20.06
C ALA A 255 21.52 -22.81 19.31
N TRP A 256 21.39 -23.10 18.01
CA TRP A 256 22.50 -23.55 17.17
C TRP A 256 23.65 -22.53 17.14
N ARG A 257 23.31 -21.24 17.03
CA ARG A 257 24.27 -20.13 16.98
C ARG A 257 24.73 -19.64 18.35
N HIS A 258 24.28 -20.28 19.43
CA HIS A 258 24.61 -19.92 20.81
C HIS A 258 24.31 -18.44 21.16
N LEU A 259 23.22 -17.90 20.61
CA LEU A 259 22.83 -16.50 20.84
C LEU A 259 22.16 -16.34 22.22
N GLY A 260 22.67 -15.40 23.01
CA GLY A 260 22.14 -15.10 24.36
C GLY A 260 20.77 -14.41 24.31
N PRO A 261 19.99 -14.37 25.41
CA PRO A 261 18.64 -13.77 25.43
C PRO A 261 18.58 -12.28 25.03
N ASN A 262 19.65 -11.53 25.33
CA ASN A 262 19.75 -10.09 25.05
C ASN A 262 20.46 -9.77 23.72
N GLU A 263 20.82 -10.79 22.93
CA GLU A 263 21.48 -10.60 21.64
C GLU A 263 20.47 -10.51 20.49
N ASP A 264 20.71 -9.60 19.56
CA ASP A 264 19.92 -9.48 18.34
C ASP A 264 20.09 -10.73 17.45
N ASP A 265 19.05 -11.08 16.69
CA ASP A 265 19.14 -12.19 15.74
C ASP A 265 20.13 -11.89 14.62
N THR A 266 21.00 -12.86 14.33
CA THR A 266 21.97 -12.79 13.21
C THR A 266 21.39 -13.33 11.90
N PHE A 267 20.08 -13.53 11.85
CA PHE A 267 19.30 -13.95 10.70
C PHE A 267 17.96 -13.22 10.76
N GLY A 268 17.23 -13.20 9.65
CA GLY A 268 15.88 -12.66 9.63
C GLY A 268 14.89 -13.66 9.04
N ILE A 269 13.67 -13.60 9.57
CA ILE A 269 12.55 -14.40 9.10
C ILE A 269 11.60 -13.47 8.35
N VAL A 270 11.28 -13.82 7.11
CA VAL A 270 10.34 -13.11 6.25
C VAL A 270 9.11 -13.98 6.05
N ALA A 271 7.97 -13.54 6.59
CA ALA A 271 6.68 -14.10 6.25
C ALA A 271 5.92 -13.14 5.32
N SER A 272 4.88 -13.67 4.68
CA SER A 272 3.90 -12.89 3.93
C SER A 272 3.28 -11.77 4.78
N GLU A 273 3.03 -12.02 6.07
CA GLU A 273 2.53 -11.02 7.03
C GLU A 273 3.54 -9.90 7.30
N SER A 274 4.84 -10.19 7.34
CA SER A 274 5.87 -9.17 7.55
C SER A 274 5.89 -8.12 6.43
N LEU A 275 5.49 -8.49 5.20
CA LEU A 275 5.33 -7.56 4.09
C LEU A 275 4.10 -6.66 4.28
N VAL A 276 3.00 -7.23 4.77
CA VAL A 276 1.76 -6.48 5.09
C VAL A 276 2.03 -5.50 6.23
N ASP A 277 2.66 -5.94 7.31
CA ASP A 277 3.01 -5.07 8.44
C ASP A 277 3.91 -3.90 8.04
N ALA A 278 4.93 -4.17 7.20
CA ALA A 278 5.82 -3.14 6.71
C ALA A 278 5.06 -2.15 5.82
N TRP A 279 4.15 -2.65 4.98
CA TRP A 279 3.30 -1.85 4.13
C TRP A 279 2.34 -0.96 4.94
N ASP A 280 1.67 -1.51 5.94
CA ASP A 280 0.74 -0.78 6.81
C ASP A 280 1.46 0.33 7.58
N ARG A 281 2.69 0.07 8.05
CA ARG A 281 3.52 1.11 8.69
C ARG A 281 3.89 2.23 7.73
N MET A 282 4.30 1.89 6.50
CA MET A 282 4.67 2.88 5.48
C MET A 282 3.47 3.72 5.05
N THR A 283 2.35 3.07 4.72
CA THR A 283 1.13 3.76 4.32
C THR A 283 0.50 4.54 5.46
N GLY A 284 0.57 4.04 6.70
CA GLY A 284 0.16 4.77 7.88
C GLY A 284 0.92 6.08 8.06
N ALA A 285 2.25 6.07 7.86
CA ALA A 285 3.06 7.29 7.88
C ALA A 285 2.64 8.28 6.77
N ILE A 286 2.42 7.80 5.53
CA ILE A 286 1.95 8.62 4.40
C ILE A 286 0.56 9.22 4.71
N ALA A 287 -0.35 8.41 5.26
CA ALA A 287 -1.69 8.85 5.65
C ALA A 287 -1.64 9.94 6.72
N MET A 288 -0.79 9.78 7.75
CA MET A 288 -0.60 10.81 8.78
C MET A 288 -0.06 12.12 8.20
N THR A 289 0.95 12.05 7.32
CA THR A 289 1.48 13.25 6.66
C THR A 289 0.42 13.90 5.78
N ALA A 290 -0.38 13.12 5.05
CA ALA A 290 -1.47 13.64 4.24
C ALA A 290 -2.54 14.33 5.09
N ILE A 291 -2.93 13.74 6.22
CA ILE A 291 -3.86 14.36 7.17
C ILE A 291 -3.29 15.67 7.72
N ALA A 292 -1.99 15.71 8.04
CA ALA A 292 -1.32 16.93 8.51
C ALA A 292 -1.30 18.04 7.45
N VAL A 293 -1.01 17.70 6.19
CA VAL A 293 -1.04 18.66 5.08
C VAL A 293 -2.46 19.15 4.81
N VAL A 294 -3.43 18.22 4.76
CA VAL A 294 -4.85 18.53 4.55
C VAL A 294 -5.40 19.42 5.66
N SER A 295 -5.01 19.19 6.92
CA SER A 295 -5.48 20.02 8.04
C SER A 295 -5.04 21.48 7.88
N VAL A 296 -3.82 21.74 7.43
CA VAL A 296 -3.33 23.09 7.11
C VAL A 296 -4.17 23.73 6.01
N PHE A 297 -4.40 23.03 4.89
CA PHE A 297 -5.27 23.55 3.82
C PHE A 297 -6.70 23.79 4.28
N MET A 298 -7.20 22.95 5.19
CA MET A 298 -8.54 23.06 5.73
C MET A 298 -8.67 24.28 6.66
N VAL A 299 -7.64 24.61 7.44
CA VAL A 299 -7.56 25.84 8.23
C VAL A 299 -7.52 27.07 7.32
N VAL A 300 -6.68 27.05 6.28
CA VAL A 300 -6.60 28.16 5.31
C VAL A 300 -7.96 28.37 4.63
N GLY A 301 -8.59 27.29 4.15
CA GLY A 301 -9.93 27.34 3.56
C GLY A 301 -10.98 27.85 4.56
N GLY A 302 -10.91 27.41 5.81
CA GLY A 302 -11.77 27.86 6.89
C GLY A 302 -11.64 29.37 7.20
N ILE A 303 -10.42 29.90 7.25
CA ILE A 303 -10.17 31.34 7.44
C ILE A 303 -10.77 32.13 6.28
N VAL A 304 -10.65 31.62 5.05
CA VAL A 304 -11.24 32.26 3.87
C VAL A 304 -12.78 32.28 3.97
N ILE A 305 -13.41 31.17 4.40
CA ILE A 305 -14.86 31.15 4.70
C ILE A 305 -15.20 32.21 5.75
N MET A 306 -14.46 32.25 6.87
CA MET A 306 -14.73 33.16 7.98
C MET A 306 -14.70 34.62 7.51
N ASN A 307 -13.65 35.03 6.80
CA ASN A 307 -13.49 36.40 6.33
C ASN A 307 -14.59 36.81 5.36
N ILE A 308 -15.02 35.90 4.49
CA ILE A 308 -16.09 36.18 3.54
C ILE A 308 -17.44 36.22 4.23
N MET A 309 -17.70 35.34 5.19
CA MET A 309 -18.91 35.42 6.00
C MET A 309 -18.97 36.71 6.81
N LEU A 310 -17.84 37.23 7.30
CA LEU A 310 -17.80 38.54 7.94
C LEU A 310 -18.16 39.67 6.97
N ALA A 311 -17.64 39.63 5.74
CA ALA A 311 -18.01 40.60 4.71
C ALA A 311 -19.51 40.52 4.36
N VAL A 312 -20.07 39.31 4.23
CA VAL A 312 -21.51 39.09 3.97
C VAL A 312 -22.37 39.62 5.13
N VAL A 313 -21.94 39.45 6.38
CA VAL A 313 -22.64 40.01 7.54
C VAL A 313 -22.65 41.54 7.49
N SER A 314 -21.54 42.16 7.09
CA SER A 314 -21.46 43.62 6.90
C SER A 314 -22.35 44.10 5.75
N GLU A 315 -22.36 43.41 4.62
CA GLU A 315 -23.21 43.73 3.46
C GLU A 315 -24.72 43.57 3.79
N ARG A 316 -25.09 42.59 4.63
CA ARG A 316 -26.48 42.30 5.04
C ARG A 316 -26.88 42.92 6.37
N THR A 317 -26.13 43.89 6.90
CA THR A 317 -26.37 44.46 8.24
C THR A 317 -27.81 44.98 8.39
N HIS A 318 -28.30 45.73 7.40
CA HIS A 318 -29.65 46.28 7.39
C HIS A 318 -30.74 45.20 7.40
N GLU A 319 -30.61 44.17 6.57
CA GLU A 319 -31.55 43.04 6.52
C GLU A 319 -31.64 42.30 7.86
N ILE A 320 -30.50 42.13 8.53
CA ILE A 320 -30.44 41.51 9.87
C ILE A 320 -31.15 42.40 10.91
N GLY A 321 -30.97 43.73 10.81
CA GLY A 321 -31.65 44.71 11.65
C GLY A 321 -33.17 44.62 11.53
N VAL A 322 -33.70 44.59 10.29
CA VAL A 322 -35.14 44.43 10.02
C VAL A 322 -35.67 43.12 10.62
N ARG A 323 -34.98 41.98 10.42
CA ARG A 323 -35.42 40.69 10.99
C ARG A 323 -35.50 40.72 12.52
N LYS A 324 -34.54 41.36 13.19
CA LYS A 324 -34.56 41.49 14.66
C LYS A 324 -35.64 42.45 15.14
N ALA A 325 -35.88 43.55 14.42
CA ALA A 325 -36.96 44.50 14.73
C ALA A 325 -38.36 43.85 14.66
N VAL A 326 -38.54 42.88 13.75
CA VAL A 326 -39.78 42.09 13.63
C VAL A 326 -39.83 40.89 14.60
N GLY A 327 -38.82 40.73 15.47
CA GLY A 327 -38.84 39.78 16.60
C GLY A 327 -38.00 38.50 16.42
N ALA A 328 -37.11 38.42 15.44
CA ALA A 328 -36.20 37.27 15.31
C ALA A 328 -35.24 37.16 16.51
N ARG A 329 -35.11 35.96 17.09
CA ARG A 329 -34.21 35.74 18.23
C ARG A 329 -32.76 35.69 17.77
N ARG A 330 -31.82 36.02 18.66
CA ARG A 330 -30.36 35.88 18.40
C ARG A 330 -29.99 34.44 17.97
N SER A 331 -30.69 33.43 18.49
CA SER A 331 -30.52 32.02 18.11
C SER A 331 -30.87 31.74 16.66
N ASP A 332 -31.88 32.43 16.11
CA ASP A 332 -32.41 32.18 14.78
C ASP A 332 -31.43 32.73 13.74
N ILE A 333 -30.94 33.95 13.95
CA ILE A 333 -29.87 34.56 13.15
C ILE A 333 -28.59 33.71 13.22
N ARG A 334 -28.18 33.28 14.42
CA ARG A 334 -26.99 32.43 14.57
C ARG A 334 -27.12 31.12 13.80
N ARG A 335 -28.24 30.42 13.93
CA ARG A 335 -28.49 29.15 13.22
C ARG A 335 -28.51 29.34 11.71
N GLN A 336 -29.12 30.41 11.21
CA GLN A 336 -29.15 30.72 9.78
C GLN A 336 -27.73 30.84 9.19
N PHE A 337 -26.89 31.71 9.77
CA PHE A 337 -25.53 31.92 9.28
C PHE A 337 -24.63 30.68 9.48
N LEU A 338 -24.84 29.92 10.54
CA LEU A 338 -24.13 28.65 10.76
C LEU A 338 -24.49 27.61 9.69
N VAL A 339 -25.78 27.48 9.35
CA VAL A 339 -26.22 26.59 8.27
C VAL A 339 -25.70 27.07 6.91
N GLU A 340 -25.71 28.37 6.64
CA GLU A 340 -25.18 28.93 5.37
C GLU A 340 -23.69 28.62 5.20
N SER A 341 -22.88 28.82 6.25
CA SER A 341 -21.45 28.50 6.25
C SER A 341 -21.17 26.99 6.15
N SER A 342 -21.91 26.15 6.90
CA SER A 342 -21.78 24.68 6.79
C SER A 342 -22.20 24.15 5.41
N MET A 343 -23.25 24.71 4.80
CA MET A 343 -23.68 24.33 3.45
C MET A 343 -22.65 24.73 2.39
N LEU A 344 -22.07 25.93 2.49
CA LEU A 344 -20.99 26.36 1.62
C LEU A 344 -19.80 25.40 1.72
N ALA A 345 -19.36 25.07 2.93
CA ALA A 345 -18.25 24.14 3.11
C ALA A 345 -18.57 22.72 2.62
N ALA A 346 -19.77 22.20 2.89
CA ALA A 346 -20.22 20.91 2.40
C ALA A 346 -20.31 20.86 0.87
N SER A 347 -20.74 21.95 0.22
CA SER A 347 -20.76 22.05 -1.24
C SER A 347 -19.34 22.01 -1.84
N GLY A 348 -18.37 22.65 -1.18
CA GLY A 348 -16.96 22.55 -1.53
C GLY A 348 -16.41 21.15 -1.33
N GLY A 349 -16.77 20.49 -0.23
CA GLY A 349 -16.39 19.09 0.01
C GLY A 349 -16.97 18.11 -1.01
N LEU A 350 -18.23 18.28 -1.41
CA LEU A 350 -18.85 17.49 -2.48
C LEU A 350 -18.19 17.73 -3.84
N ALA A 351 -17.85 18.99 -4.17
CA ALA A 351 -17.13 19.31 -5.39
C ALA A 351 -15.70 18.71 -5.38
N GLY A 352 -15.02 18.71 -4.24
CA GLY A 352 -13.72 18.05 -4.07
C GLY A 352 -13.82 16.52 -4.17
N VAL A 353 -14.87 15.91 -3.63
CA VAL A 353 -15.19 14.49 -3.83
C VAL A 353 -15.36 14.17 -5.31
N LEU A 354 -16.15 14.97 -6.04
CA LEU A 354 -16.36 14.77 -7.47
C LEU A 354 -15.05 14.86 -8.25
N LEU A 355 -14.22 15.86 -7.92
CA LEU A 355 -12.90 16.03 -8.55
C LEU A 355 -11.96 14.86 -8.23
N ALA A 356 -11.93 14.37 -7.00
CA ALA A 356 -11.15 13.18 -6.63
C ALA A 356 -11.64 11.92 -7.32
N TRP A 357 -12.95 11.77 -7.51
CA TRP A 357 -13.51 10.64 -8.24
C TRP A 357 -13.12 10.67 -9.71
N LEU A 358 -13.23 11.84 -10.35
CA LEU A 358 -12.80 12.03 -11.74
C LEU A 358 -11.30 11.78 -11.92
N SER A 359 -10.46 12.31 -11.02
CA SER A 359 -9.02 12.07 -11.06
C SER A 359 -8.69 10.59 -10.84
N ALA A 360 -9.37 9.91 -9.91
CA ALA A 360 -9.14 8.49 -9.65
C ALA A 360 -9.54 7.61 -10.84
N VAL A 361 -10.66 7.90 -11.50
CA VAL A 361 -11.07 7.18 -12.71
C VAL A 361 -10.10 7.42 -13.86
N ALA A 362 -9.64 8.66 -14.05
CA ALA A 362 -8.64 8.98 -15.06
C ALA A 362 -7.32 8.23 -14.78
N ILE A 363 -6.79 8.32 -13.57
CA ILE A 363 -5.53 7.65 -13.19
C ILE A 363 -5.64 6.13 -13.37
N ARG A 364 -6.73 5.51 -12.92
CA ARG A 364 -6.96 4.07 -13.08
C ARG A 364 -6.99 3.60 -14.54
N ASN A 365 -7.52 4.42 -15.45
CA ASN A 365 -7.66 4.06 -16.87
C ASN A 365 -6.40 4.37 -17.69
N PHE A 366 -5.64 5.41 -17.31
CA PHE A 366 -4.45 5.85 -18.06
C PHE A 366 -3.13 5.35 -17.46
N THR A 367 -3.13 4.82 -16.24
CA THR A 367 -1.93 4.35 -15.55
C THR A 367 -2.19 3.00 -14.89
N PRO A 368 -1.14 2.17 -14.65
CA PRO A 368 -1.27 0.89 -13.95
C PRO A 368 -1.47 1.05 -12.43
N VAL A 369 -1.74 2.27 -11.93
CA VAL A 369 -1.87 2.53 -10.50
C VAL A 369 -3.23 2.03 -10.02
N PRO A 370 -3.27 1.09 -9.05
CA PRO A 370 -4.53 0.59 -8.52
C PRO A 370 -5.15 1.65 -7.61
N MET A 371 -6.05 2.48 -8.14
CA MET A 371 -6.87 3.40 -7.34
C MET A 371 -8.23 2.79 -7.05
N SER A 372 -8.60 2.75 -5.78
CA SER A 372 -9.91 2.32 -5.29
C SER A 372 -10.46 3.39 -4.37
N LEU A 373 -11.70 3.86 -4.56
CA LEU A 373 -12.30 4.84 -3.67
C LEU A 373 -12.95 4.15 -2.47
N PRO A 374 -12.37 4.21 -1.25
CA PRO A 374 -13.03 3.67 -0.09
C PRO A 374 -14.18 4.59 0.33
N TRP A 375 -15.32 4.00 0.69
CA TRP A 375 -16.46 4.74 1.22
C TRP A 375 -16.09 5.59 2.44
N SER A 376 -15.15 5.12 3.26
CA SER A 376 -14.63 5.83 4.43
C SER A 376 -13.98 7.16 4.08
N ALA A 377 -13.23 7.27 2.98
CA ALA A 377 -12.62 8.53 2.54
C ALA A 377 -13.67 9.55 2.10
N LEU A 378 -14.78 9.08 1.49
CA LEU A 378 -15.90 9.93 1.10
C LEU A 378 -16.56 10.57 2.32
N VAL A 379 -16.89 9.74 3.31
CA VAL A 379 -17.51 10.17 4.57
C VAL A 379 -16.58 11.09 5.35
N MET A 380 -15.29 10.76 5.43
CA MET A 380 -14.29 11.61 6.09
C MET A 380 -14.12 12.96 5.38
N GLY A 381 -14.01 12.98 4.05
CA GLY A 381 -13.84 14.22 3.28
C GLY A 381 -15.02 15.18 3.43
N VAL A 382 -16.25 14.69 3.24
CA VAL A 382 -17.45 15.51 3.40
C VAL A 382 -17.66 15.89 4.87
N GLY A 383 -17.51 14.94 5.79
CA GLY A 383 -17.65 15.18 7.23
C GLY A 383 -16.69 16.24 7.75
N LEU A 384 -15.41 16.16 7.35
CA LEU A 384 -14.39 17.13 7.73
C LEU A 384 -14.71 18.53 7.16
N SER A 385 -15.15 18.61 5.91
CA SER A 385 -15.54 19.90 5.30
C SER A 385 -16.71 20.55 6.06
N ALA A 386 -17.70 19.77 6.48
CA ALA A 386 -18.84 20.26 7.25
C ALA A 386 -18.43 20.76 8.64
N ILE A 387 -17.54 20.03 9.33
CA ILE A 387 -16.99 20.43 10.64
C ILE A 387 -16.24 21.76 10.52
N VAL A 388 -15.45 21.94 9.47
CA VAL A 388 -14.67 23.17 9.25
C VAL A 388 -15.60 24.34 8.95
N GLY A 389 -16.60 24.14 8.09
CA GLY A 389 -17.63 25.17 7.83
C GLY A 389 -18.37 25.58 9.10
N LEU A 390 -18.70 24.62 9.95
CA LEU A 390 -19.33 24.88 11.25
C LEU A 390 -18.38 25.68 12.15
N PHE A 391 -17.14 25.23 12.34
CA PHE A 391 -16.16 25.84 13.25
C PHE A 391 -15.87 27.30 12.87
N PHE A 392 -15.51 27.55 11.60
CA PHE A 392 -15.22 28.89 11.11
C PHE A 392 -16.47 29.76 10.90
N GLY A 393 -17.66 29.15 10.87
CA GLY A 393 -18.96 29.84 10.86
C GLY A 393 -19.43 30.36 12.23
N ILE A 394 -18.87 29.85 13.35
CA ILE A 394 -19.28 30.26 14.71
C ILE A 394 -19.00 31.75 14.94
N TYR A 395 -17.82 32.24 14.57
CA TYR A 395 -17.45 33.64 14.78
C TYR A 395 -18.35 34.64 14.01
N PRO A 396 -18.51 34.53 12.67
CA PRO A 396 -19.37 35.46 11.93
C PRO A 396 -20.85 35.33 12.34
N SER A 397 -21.35 34.11 12.61
CA SER A 397 -22.74 33.91 13.04
C SER A 397 -23.04 34.53 14.41
N THR A 398 -22.08 34.48 15.35
CA THR A 398 -22.21 35.16 16.64
C THR A 398 -22.12 36.67 16.51
N ARG A 399 -21.25 37.19 15.64
CA ARG A 399 -21.20 38.63 15.32
C ARG A 399 -22.54 39.13 14.76
N ALA A 400 -23.09 38.44 13.75
CA ALA A 400 -24.40 38.76 13.16
C ALA A 400 -25.53 38.73 14.21
N ALA A 401 -25.54 37.71 15.07
CA ALA A 401 -26.54 37.58 16.12
C ALA A 401 -26.47 38.68 17.18
N ARG A 402 -25.30 39.31 17.39
CA ARG A 402 -25.08 40.38 18.38
C ARG A 402 -25.34 41.81 17.89
N LEU A 403 -25.53 42.03 16.59
CA LEU A 403 -25.88 43.35 16.04
C LEU A 403 -27.11 43.96 16.74
N ASP A 404 -27.02 45.23 17.13
CA ASP A 404 -28.15 45.98 17.69
C ASP A 404 -29.13 46.35 16.55
N PRO A 405 -30.45 46.08 16.68
CA PRO A 405 -31.44 46.46 15.66
C PRO A 405 -31.43 47.96 15.35
N ILE A 406 -31.21 48.81 16.36
CA ILE A 406 -31.23 50.27 16.21
C ILE A 406 -30.02 50.73 15.41
N GLU A 407 -28.82 50.24 15.74
CA GLU A 407 -27.61 50.56 14.98
C GLU A 407 -27.67 50.01 13.56
N ALA A 408 -28.17 48.79 13.38
CA ALA A 408 -28.25 48.14 12.08
C ALA A 408 -29.21 48.86 11.10
N LEU A 409 -30.26 49.51 11.61
CA LEU A 409 -31.20 50.31 10.81
C LEU A 409 -30.72 51.75 10.58
N ARG A 410 -29.80 52.25 11.41
CA ARG A 410 -29.24 53.60 11.32
C ARG A 410 -28.10 53.72 10.28
N VAL A 411 -27.55 52.60 9.82
CA VAL A 411 -26.58 52.59 8.71
C VAL A 411 -27.32 52.96 7.42
N GLU A 412 -27.42 54.25 7.15
CA GLU A 412 -27.77 54.81 5.83
C GLU A 412 -26.53 54.80 4.92
N ARG A 413 -26.78 54.38 3.67
CA ARG A 413 -25.88 54.22 2.50
C ARG A 413 -24.42 54.66 2.62
#